data_AF-A0A960N6Q4-F1
#
_entry.id   AF-A0A960N6Q4-F1
#
_cell.length_a   1.000
_cell.length_b   1.000
_cell.length_c   1.000
_cell.angle_alpha   90.00
_cell.angle_beta   90.00
_cell.angle_gamma   90.00
#
_symmetry.space_group_name_H-M   'P 1'
#
loop_
_entity.id
_entity.type
_entity.pdbx_description
1 polymer ?
#
loop_
_entity_poly.entity_id
_entity_poly.type
_entity_poly.pdbx_seq_one_letter_code
_entity_poly.pdbx_strand_id
1 'polypeptide(L)' 'DCLPEAGAPRQRVMPDDLTRHAGDWDRLIAEAFPHLSQVDQPLSRLFSADRWDDLLTLSRNSGAPASLRQFFCGAPS' A
#
# COMPACT_ATOMS: atom_id res chain seq x y z
N ASP A 1 21.70 6.71 9.65
CA ASP A 1 22.02 6.97 8.23
C ASP A 1 21.40 5.89 7.35
N CYS A 2 20.62 6.28 6.34
CA CYS A 2 20.09 5.35 5.34
C CYS A 2 21.18 5.06 4.31
N LEU A 3 21.57 3.80 4.16
CA LEU A 3 22.55 3.39 3.15
C LEU A 3 21.89 3.35 1.76
N PRO A 4 22.55 3.87 0.71
CA PRO A 4 22.02 3.81 -0.65
C PRO A 4 21.96 2.38 -1.18
N GLU A 5 20.85 2.01 -1.79
CA GLU A 5 20.67 0.73 -2.46
C GLU A 5 21.38 0.74 -3.83
N ALA A 6 22.29 -0.21 -4.05
CA ALA A 6 23.06 -0.29 -5.29
C ALA A 6 22.14 -0.58 -6.48
N GLY A 7 22.17 0.27 -7.50
CA GLY A 7 21.32 0.15 -8.70
C GLY A 7 19.99 0.91 -8.61
N ALA A 8 19.63 1.43 -7.43
CA ALA A 8 18.48 2.33 -7.31
C ALA A 8 18.85 3.72 -7.85
N PRO A 9 18.12 4.28 -8.84
CA PRO A 9 18.41 5.61 -9.37
C PRO A 9 18.18 6.70 -8.32
N ARG A 10 17.38 6.42 -7.30
CA ARG A 10 17.13 7.31 -6.15
C ARG A 10 17.80 6.78 -4.90
N GLN A 11 18.54 7.65 -4.23
CA GLN A 11 19.20 7.39 -2.94
C GLN A 11 18.51 8.10 -1.76
N ARG A 12 17.45 8.87 -2.04
CA ARG A 12 16.72 9.66 -1.04
C ARG A 12 15.22 9.52 -1.26
N VAL A 13 14.51 9.19 -0.18
CA VAL A 13 13.04 9.24 -0.09
C VAL A 13 12.65 10.66 0.34
N MET A 14 11.71 11.26 -0.38
CA MET A 14 11.17 12.59 -0.08
C MET A 14 9.85 12.46 0.69
N PRO A 15 9.50 13.43 1.55
CA PRO A 15 8.26 13.37 2.34
C PRO A 15 6.98 13.25 1.49
N ASP A 16 7.01 13.74 0.26
CA ASP A 16 5.89 13.73 -0.68
C ASP A 16 5.88 12.51 -1.63
N ASP A 17 6.83 11.57 -1.51
CA ASP A 17 6.92 10.44 -2.45
C ASP A 17 5.64 9.60 -2.49
N LEU A 18 4.97 9.42 -1.35
CA LEU A 18 3.71 8.66 -1.26
C LEU A 18 2.61 9.29 -2.11
N THR A 19 2.51 10.63 -2.15
CA THR A 19 1.48 11.32 -2.93
C THR A 19 1.93 11.58 -4.37
N ARG A 20 3.22 11.81 -4.58
CA ARG A 20 3.85 11.98 -5.91
C ARG A 20 3.74 10.73 -6.75
N HIS A 21 3.94 9.56 -6.15
CA HIS A 21 3.88 8.26 -6.83
C HIS A 21 2.58 7.51 -6.57
N ALA A 22 1.56 8.17 -5.98
CA ALA A 22 0.30 7.52 -5.61
C ALA A 22 -0.33 6.72 -6.75
N GLY A 23 -0.30 7.22 -7.99
CA GLY A 23 -0.87 6.48 -9.14
C GLY A 23 -0.17 5.15 -9.44
N ASP A 24 1.17 5.11 -9.32
CA ASP A 24 1.94 3.87 -9.52
C ASP A 24 1.64 2.87 -8.40
N TRP A 25 1.62 3.36 -7.15
CA TRP A 25 1.29 2.55 -5.99
C TRP A 25 -0.15 2.05 -6.00
N ASP A 26 -1.13 2.90 -6.33
CA ASP A 26 -2.53 2.53 -6.42
C ASP A 26 -2.74 1.42 -7.45
N ARG A 27 -2.06 1.49 -8.60
CA ARG A 27 -2.07 0.43 -9.62
C ARG A 27 -1.47 -0.87 -9.09
N LEU A 28 -0.29 -0.81 -8.48
CA LEU A 28 0.37 -2.01 -7.92
C LEU A 28 -0.47 -2.65 -6.81
N ILE A 29 -1.08 -1.84 -5.95
CA ILE A 29 -1.96 -2.33 -4.90
C ILE A 29 -3.21 -2.94 -5.53
N ALA A 30 -3.82 -2.32 -6.54
CA ALA A 30 -4.97 -2.89 -7.25
C ALA A 30 -4.69 -4.30 -7.80
N GLU A 31 -3.50 -4.50 -8.37
CA GLU A 31 -3.07 -5.78 -8.92
C GLU A 31 -2.76 -6.82 -7.82
N ALA A 32 -2.07 -6.40 -6.74
CA ALA A 32 -1.61 -7.31 -5.70
C ALA A 32 -2.65 -7.63 -4.61
N PHE A 33 -3.56 -6.70 -4.32
CA PHE A 33 -4.48 -6.79 -3.18
C PHE A 33 -5.38 -8.04 -3.20
N PRO A 34 -5.91 -8.50 -4.35
CA PRO A 34 -6.68 -9.76 -4.42
C PRO A 34 -5.90 -11.00 -3.95
N HIS A 35 -4.56 -10.94 -4.00
CA HIS A 35 -3.67 -12.02 -3.61
C HIS A 35 -3.19 -11.92 -2.16
N LEU A 36 -3.72 -10.98 -1.36
CA LEU A 36 -3.30 -10.73 0.02
C LEU A 36 -3.23 -12.00 0.88
N SER A 37 -4.23 -12.89 0.73
CA SER A 37 -4.33 -14.15 1.47
C SER A 37 -3.51 -15.32 0.91
N GLN A 38 -2.89 -15.14 -0.27
CA GLN A 38 -2.16 -16.19 -0.98
C GLN A 38 -0.66 -16.13 -0.75
N VAL A 39 -0.18 -15.09 -0.06
CA VAL A 39 1.23 -14.88 0.24
C VAL A 39 1.41 -14.69 1.74
N ASP A 40 2.59 -15.03 2.24
CA ASP A 40 2.93 -14.75 3.63
C ASP A 40 2.85 -13.24 3.91
N GLN A 41 2.25 -12.89 5.04
CA GLN A 41 2.07 -11.51 5.47
C GLN A 41 2.80 -11.30 6.82
N PRO A 42 4.12 -11.05 6.81
CA PRO A 42 4.91 -10.87 8.04
C PRO A 42 4.39 -9.74 8.95
N LEU A 43 3.69 -8.78 8.36
CA LEU A 43 3.10 -7.63 9.05
C LEU A 43 1.66 -7.86 9.54
N SER A 44 1.04 -9.01 9.22
CA SER A 44 -0.33 -9.35 9.67
C SER A 44 -0.49 -9.28 11.19
N ARG A 45 0.57 -9.64 11.93
CA ARG A 45 0.65 -9.56 13.40
C ARG A 45 0.49 -8.15 13.98
N LEU A 46 0.61 -7.10 13.17
CA LEU A 46 0.39 -5.72 13.59
C LEU A 46 -1.09 -5.34 13.62
N PHE A 47 -1.96 -6.18 13.07
CA PHE A 47 -3.40 -5.99 13.07
C PHE A 47 -4.04 -6.82 14.20
N SER A 48 -5.15 -6.33 14.76
CA SER A 48 -6.03 -7.18 15.56
C SER A 48 -6.67 -8.24 14.66
N ALA A 49 -7.09 -9.36 15.24
CA ALA A 49 -7.74 -10.44 14.50
C ALA A 49 -8.95 -9.94 13.69
N ASP A 50 -9.81 -9.13 14.30
CA ASP A 50 -11.00 -8.57 13.64
C ASP A 50 -10.63 -7.70 12.43
N ARG A 51 -9.64 -6.80 12.57
CA ARG A 51 -9.19 -5.94 11.46
C ARG A 51 -8.50 -6.72 10.36
N TRP A 52 -7.84 -7.82 10.71
CA TRP A 52 -7.23 -8.70 9.73
C TRP A 52 -8.31 -9.43 8.93
N ASP A 53 -9.36 -9.93 9.58
CA ASP A 53 -10.47 -10.60 8.90
C ASP A 53 -11.24 -9.64 7.96
N ASP A 54 -11.44 -8.39 8.39
CA ASP A 54 -12.00 -7.33 7.54
C ASP A 54 -11.15 -7.12 6.27
N LEU A 55 -9.83 -7.03 6.43
CA LEU A 55 -8.91 -6.86 5.30
C LEU A 55 -8.96 -8.05 4.33
N LEU A 56 -8.99 -9.27 4.85
CA LEU A 56 -9.12 -10.48 4.04
C LEU A 56 -10.45 -10.50 3.28
N THR A 57 -11.54 -10.09 3.94
CA THR A 57 -12.87 -9.97 3.32
C THR A 57 -12.87 -8.92 2.21
N LEU A 58 -12.27 -7.76 2.46
CA LEU A 58 -12.13 -6.70 1.46
C LEU A 58 -11.30 -7.17 0.26
N SER A 59 -10.19 -7.86 0.48
CA SER A 59 -9.32 -8.35 -0.60
C SER A 59 -10.04 -9.29 -1.58
N ARG A 60 -11.07 -10.01 -1.13
CA ARG A 60 -11.84 -10.96 -1.94
C ARG A 60 -13.02 -10.30 -2.65
N ASN A 61 -13.66 -9.34 -2.00
CA ASN A 61 -14.97 -8.82 -2.39
C ASN A 61 -14.90 -7.43 -3.03
N SER A 62 -13.86 -6.67 -2.75
CA SER A 62 -13.69 -5.31 -3.23
C SER A 62 -12.60 -5.25 -4.28
N GLY A 63 -12.77 -4.36 -5.26
CA GLY A 63 -11.67 -3.94 -6.13
C GLY A 63 -10.56 -3.22 -5.33
N ALA A 64 -9.68 -2.53 -6.04
CA ALA A 64 -8.57 -1.80 -5.44
C ALA A 64 -9.01 -0.93 -4.25
N PRO A 65 -8.22 -0.86 -3.16
CA PRO A 65 -8.49 0.05 -2.05
C PRO A 65 -8.48 1.52 -2.49
N ALA A 66 -8.99 2.40 -1.63
CA ALA A 66 -9.02 3.84 -1.89
C ALA A 66 -7.62 4.38 -2.22
N SER A 67 -7.56 5.34 -3.13
CA SER A 67 -6.30 5.94 -3.60
C SER A 67 -5.48 6.48 -2.43
N LEU A 68 -4.17 6.25 -2.46
CA LEU A 68 -3.23 6.84 -1.50
C LEU A 68 -3.33 8.37 -1.50
N ARG A 69 -3.54 8.98 -2.67
CA ARG A 69 -3.71 10.44 -2.75
C ARG A 69 -4.97 10.90 -2.01
N GLN A 70 -6.08 10.18 -2.17
CA GLN A 70 -7.32 10.50 -1.44
C GLN A 70 -7.13 10.33 0.07
N PHE A 71 -6.41 9.30 0.50
CA PHE A 71 -6.12 9.05 1.91
C PHE A 71 -5.26 10.15 2.54
N PHE A 72 -4.18 10.58 1.87
CA PHE A 72 -3.23 11.56 2.41
C PHE A 72 -3.66 13.02 2.21
N CYS A 73 -4.45 13.33 1.19
CA CYS A 73 -4.83 14.70 0.84
C CYS A 73 -6.31 15.02 1.07
N GLY A 74 -7.14 14.03 1.41
CA GLY A 74 -8.60 14.16 1.43
C GLY A 74 -9.23 13.99 0.04
N ALA A 75 -10.56 13.85 0.00
CA ALA A 75 -11.28 13.86 -1.27
C ALA A 75 -11.13 15.23 -1.97
N PRO A 76 -10.98 15.29 -3.31
CA PRO A 76 -11.07 16.56 -4.01
C PRO A 76 -12.45 17.18 -3.75
N SER A 77 -12.45 18.45 -3.36
CA SER A 77 -13.65 19.28 -3.21
C SER A 77 -14.44 19.40 -4.51
#